data_AF-A0A208XGG2-F1
#
_entry.id   AF-A0A208XGG2-F1
#
_cell.length_a   1.000
_cell.length_b   1.000
_cell.length_c   1.000
_cell.angle_alpha   90.00
_cell.angle_beta   90.00
_cell.angle_gamma   90.00
#
_symmetry.space_group_name_H-M   'P 1'
#
loop_
_entity.id
_entity.type
_entity.pdbx_description
1 polymer ?
#
loop_
_entity_poly.entity_id
_entity_poly.type
_entity_poly.pdbx_seq_one_letter_code
_entity_poly.pdbx_strand_id
1 'polypeptide(L)'
;METSEQIPPRLDSASARAALRASAKPYWELVEPGVYLGYYKGARSSTWYGRKFVGNGKYKQTRLGRSHESGKPSPHSLTYEQALKALAAWHRGVLPASQRPGAEGALHSASERRMGELRPSRLDRISESWAVERPDIDFWLAGFFLRIEYAHVLHEQRVGAIAKEAGVNVGELHVLLALRRNGSARAMRPTDLFRQLLITSGAITKRLDRLKGAGLIERVAAEDDRRSELVRLTAAGRRIADAAITRIGATLAKIVAASGVSREELESVDACFRKLIAKM
;
A
#
# COMPACT_ATOMS: atom_id res chain seq x y z
N MET A 1 21.80 6.52 3.74
CA MET A 1 20.82 6.62 4.84
C MET A 1 19.46 6.33 4.23
N GLU A 2 19.01 5.09 4.36
CA GLU A 2 17.84 4.56 3.67
C GLU A 2 16.57 5.30 4.10
N THR A 3 16.04 6.15 3.23
CA THR A 3 14.64 6.54 3.27
C THR A 3 13.84 5.33 2.83
N SER A 4 13.52 4.44 3.79
CA SER A 4 12.41 3.53 3.66
C SER A 4 11.23 4.36 3.17
N GLU A 5 10.80 4.12 1.94
CA GLU A 5 9.69 4.79 1.29
C GLU A 5 8.42 4.33 2.00
N GLN A 6 8.22 4.88 3.19
CA GLN A 6 7.03 4.68 3.99
C GLN A 6 5.90 5.30 3.21
N ILE A 7 4.99 4.45 2.74
CA ILE A 7 3.67 4.88 2.29
C ILE A 7 3.17 5.94 3.28
N PRO A 8 2.90 7.18 2.85
CA PRO A 8 2.47 8.21 3.77
C PRO A 8 1.21 7.71 4.49
N PRO A 9 1.05 7.92 5.80
CA PRO A 9 -0.06 7.33 6.54
C PRO A 9 -1.41 7.80 5.98
N ARG A 10 -2.38 6.89 5.89
CA ARG A 10 -3.77 7.27 5.59
C ARG A 10 -4.35 7.95 6.82
N LEU A 11 -4.85 9.17 6.67
CA LEU A 11 -5.43 9.94 7.76
C LEU A 11 -6.96 9.93 7.70
N ASP A 12 -7.58 9.11 6.86
CA ASP A 12 -9.02 9.05 6.60
C ASP A 12 -9.80 8.35 7.73
N SER A 13 -9.25 7.27 8.31
CA SER A 13 -9.90 6.51 9.38
C SER A 13 -9.34 6.78 10.79
N ALA A 14 -10.21 6.65 11.79
CA ALA A 14 -9.82 6.82 13.20
C ALA A 14 -8.82 5.75 13.67
N SER A 15 -8.98 4.51 13.20
CA SER A 15 -8.06 3.41 13.50
C SER A 15 -6.68 3.65 12.89
N ALA A 16 -6.60 4.16 11.66
CA ALA A 16 -5.33 4.50 11.04
C ALA A 16 -4.58 5.59 11.82
N ARG A 17 -5.30 6.63 12.27
CA ARG A 17 -4.73 7.69 13.13
C ARG A 17 -4.33 7.19 14.51
N ALA A 18 -5.10 6.28 15.10
CA ALA A 18 -4.79 5.63 16.38
C ALA A 18 -3.52 4.78 16.32
N ALA A 19 -3.21 4.17 15.17
CA ALA A 19 -1.99 3.38 14.97
C ALA A 19 -0.71 4.20 14.77
N LEU A 20 -0.82 5.52 14.50
CA LEU A 20 0.37 6.37 14.30
C LEU A 20 1.21 6.50 15.57
N ARG A 21 2.52 6.68 15.40
CA ARG A 21 3.41 7.03 16.52
C ARG A 21 3.28 8.51 16.85
N ALA A 22 3.60 8.90 18.09
CA ALA A 22 3.74 10.30 18.41
C ALA A 22 4.90 10.90 17.60
N SER A 23 4.72 12.11 17.07
CA SER A 23 5.68 12.75 16.18
C SER A 23 5.76 14.25 16.46
N ALA A 24 6.95 14.83 16.38
CA ALA A 24 7.16 16.28 16.50
C ALA A 24 6.60 17.05 15.29
N LYS A 25 6.46 16.39 14.13
CA LYS A 25 5.91 16.98 12.90
C LYS A 25 4.57 16.33 12.55
N PRO A 26 3.61 17.09 11.97
CA PRO A 26 2.39 16.50 11.45
C PRO A 26 2.68 15.46 10.36
N TYR A 27 1.90 14.39 10.35
CA TYR A 27 1.79 13.48 9.22
C TYR A 27 0.99 14.16 8.13
N TRP A 28 1.53 14.29 6.91
CA TRP A 28 0.89 15.03 5.82
C TRP A 28 0.26 14.09 4.79
N GLU A 29 -0.95 14.43 4.39
CA GLU A 29 -1.70 13.82 3.30
C GLU A 29 -2.00 14.88 2.25
N LEU A 30 -1.62 14.63 0.99
CA LEU A 30 -1.95 15.49 -0.15
C LEU A 30 -3.46 15.48 -0.38
N VAL A 31 -4.09 16.65 -0.46
CA VAL A 31 -5.54 16.81 -0.69
C VAL A 31 -5.82 17.36 -2.08
N GLU A 32 -5.07 18.37 -2.52
CA GLU A 32 -5.11 18.98 -3.86
C GLU A 32 -3.66 19.30 -4.26
N PRO A 33 -3.33 19.56 -5.54
CA PRO A 33 -2.01 20.05 -5.95
C PRO A 33 -1.48 21.15 -5.02
N GLY A 34 -0.36 20.88 -4.36
CA GLY A 34 0.25 21.82 -3.43
C GLY A 34 -0.47 22.01 -2.09
N VAL A 35 -1.65 21.42 -1.84
CA VAL A 35 -2.42 21.55 -0.60
C VAL A 35 -2.47 20.24 0.17
N TYR A 36 -2.15 20.28 1.47
CA TYR A 36 -2.05 19.09 2.31
C TYR A 36 -2.79 19.24 3.63
N LEU A 37 -3.43 18.17 4.07
CA LEU A 37 -3.97 18.00 5.41
C LEU A 37 -2.91 17.33 6.30
N GLY A 38 -2.69 17.88 7.48
CA GLY A 38 -1.72 17.40 8.45
C GLY A 38 -2.38 16.89 9.72
N TYR A 39 -1.99 15.71 10.20
CA TYR A 39 -2.37 15.20 11.52
C TYR A 39 -1.17 15.19 12.45
N TYR A 40 -1.19 16.04 13.47
CA TYR A 40 -0.22 16.03 14.55
C TYR A 40 -0.71 15.14 15.68
N LYS A 41 0.06 14.11 16.03
CA LYS A 41 -0.21 13.20 17.14
C LYS A 41 0.68 13.53 18.33
N GLY A 42 0.10 14.23 19.31
CA GLY A 42 0.74 14.53 20.59
C GLY A 42 0.37 13.52 21.68
N ALA A 43 1.12 13.52 22.77
CA ALA A 43 0.90 12.59 23.89
C ALA A 43 -0.45 12.79 24.61
N ARG A 44 -0.98 14.02 24.61
CA ARG A 44 -2.23 14.39 25.32
C ARG A 44 -3.35 14.88 24.40
N SER A 45 -2.99 15.37 23.22
CA SER A 45 -3.97 15.85 22.23
C SER A 45 -3.41 15.71 20.83
N SER A 46 -4.32 15.60 19.87
CA SER A 46 -4.00 15.56 18.45
C SER A 46 -4.65 16.76 17.76
N THR A 47 -3.99 17.29 16.74
CA THR A 47 -4.38 18.55 16.08
C THR A 47 -4.28 18.40 14.57
N TRP A 48 -5.27 18.96 13.87
CA TRP A 48 -5.30 19.09 12.42
C TRP A 48 -4.57 20.37 11.99
N TYR A 49 -3.76 20.25 10.94
CA TYR A 49 -3.05 21.33 10.29
C TYR A 49 -3.37 21.34 8.79
N GLY A 50 -3.29 22.51 8.18
CA GLY A 50 -3.29 22.67 6.73
C GLY A 50 -1.97 23.24 6.28
N ARG A 51 -1.48 22.83 5.10
CA ARG A 51 -0.39 23.55 4.43
C ARG A 51 -0.69 23.69 2.95
N LYS A 52 -0.27 24.80 2.36
CA LYS A 52 -0.31 25.04 0.92
C LYS A 52 1.04 25.51 0.41
N PHE A 53 1.45 25.01 -0.74
CA PHE A 53 2.67 25.41 -1.42
C PHE A 53 2.53 26.85 -1.89
N VAL A 54 3.58 27.65 -1.71
CA VAL A 54 3.59 29.08 -2.08
C VAL A 54 4.77 29.42 -3.00
N GLY A 55 5.38 28.41 -3.64
CA GLY A 55 6.56 28.57 -4.50
C GLY A 55 7.88 28.46 -3.73
N ASN A 56 8.99 28.32 -4.48
CA ASN A 56 10.38 28.29 -3.96
C ASN A 56 10.63 27.28 -2.82
N GLY A 57 9.99 26.10 -2.89
CA GLY A 57 10.11 25.08 -1.85
C GLY A 57 9.40 25.43 -0.52
N LYS A 58 8.65 26.54 -0.46
CA LYS A 58 8.02 27.04 0.76
C LYS A 58 6.55 26.66 0.84
N TYR A 59 6.09 26.52 2.09
CA TYR A 59 4.70 26.23 2.42
C TYR A 59 4.18 27.26 3.43
N LYS A 60 2.98 27.78 3.18
CA LYS A 60 2.20 28.44 4.22
C LYS A 60 1.46 27.37 5.01
N GLN A 61 1.52 27.41 6.34
CA GLN A 61 0.84 26.44 7.21
C GLN A 61 -0.18 27.15 8.11
N THR A 62 -1.24 26.45 8.48
CA THR A 62 -2.22 26.91 9.47
C THR A 62 -2.65 25.77 10.38
N ARG A 63 -3.06 26.11 11.60
CA ARG A 63 -3.77 25.18 12.48
C ARG A 63 -5.26 25.19 12.11
N LEU A 64 -5.84 24.01 11.88
CA LEU A 64 -7.26 23.88 11.54
C LEU A 64 -8.14 23.67 12.77
N GLY A 65 -7.68 22.86 13.73
CA GLY A 65 -8.43 22.59 14.97
C GLY A 65 -7.92 21.36 15.71
N ARG A 66 -8.46 21.07 16.90
CA ARG A 66 -8.15 19.81 17.62
C ARG A 66 -8.86 18.64 16.95
N SER A 67 -8.30 17.44 17.05
CA SER A 67 -8.96 16.22 16.58
C SER A 67 -10.06 15.77 17.55
N HIS A 68 -11.18 15.27 17.02
CA HIS A 68 -12.22 14.62 17.82
C HIS A 68 -11.72 13.38 18.58
N GLU A 69 -10.58 12.81 18.16
CA GLU A 69 -9.95 11.65 18.80
C GLU A 69 -9.09 12.00 20.02
N SER A 70 -8.95 13.29 20.34
CA SER A 70 -8.26 13.71 21.57
C SER A 70 -9.23 13.87 22.73
N GLY A 71 -9.47 12.78 23.48
CA GLY A 71 -10.22 12.83 24.73
C GLY A 71 -11.72 13.11 24.55
N LYS A 72 -12.36 13.67 25.59
CA LYS A 72 -13.82 13.94 25.59
C LYS A 72 -14.21 14.85 24.42
N PRO A 73 -15.30 14.53 23.68
CA PRO A 73 -15.82 15.38 22.62
C PRO A 73 -15.97 16.81 23.12
N SER A 74 -15.27 17.74 22.48
CA SER A 74 -15.47 19.17 22.70
C SER A 74 -16.21 19.72 21.48
N PRO A 75 -17.14 20.67 21.64
CA PRO A 75 -17.81 21.34 20.51
C PRO A 75 -16.84 22.01 19.51
N HIS A 76 -15.55 22.08 19.85
CA HIS A 76 -14.49 22.71 19.06
C HIS A 76 -13.48 21.69 18.48
N SER A 77 -13.80 20.39 18.53
CA SER A 77 -12.97 19.32 17.98
C SER A 77 -13.49 18.87 16.60
N LEU A 78 -12.57 18.64 15.67
CA LEU A 78 -12.85 18.34 14.27
C LEU A 78 -12.65 16.85 13.98
N THR A 79 -13.65 16.25 13.35
CA THR A 79 -13.51 15.01 12.59
C THR A 79 -12.63 15.23 11.35
N TYR A 80 -12.21 14.15 10.69
CA TYR A 80 -11.47 14.23 9.43
C TYR A 80 -12.22 15.06 8.36
N GLU A 81 -13.53 14.87 8.24
CA GLU A 81 -14.34 15.61 7.27
C GLU A 81 -14.45 17.09 7.61
N GLN A 82 -14.62 17.42 8.89
CA GLN A 82 -14.63 18.81 9.33
C GLN A 82 -13.26 19.45 9.15
N ALA A 83 -12.17 18.70 9.31
CA ALA A 83 -10.81 19.17 9.02
C ALA A 83 -10.59 19.41 7.52
N LEU A 84 -11.09 18.54 6.64
CA LEU A 84 -11.07 18.77 5.19
C LEU A 84 -11.88 20.02 4.80
N LYS A 85 -13.08 20.21 5.36
CA LYS A 85 -13.89 21.41 5.14
C LYS A 85 -13.15 22.68 5.60
N ALA A 86 -12.53 22.64 6.78
CA ALA A 86 -11.74 23.74 7.31
C ALA A 86 -10.51 24.04 6.43
N LEU A 87 -9.85 23.01 5.91
CA LEU A 87 -8.73 23.14 4.97
C LEU A 87 -9.17 23.79 3.66
N ALA A 88 -10.27 23.32 3.07
CA ALA A 88 -10.81 23.87 1.83
C ALA A 88 -11.24 25.34 1.99
N ALA A 89 -11.86 25.69 3.12
CA ALA A 89 -12.21 27.07 3.45
C ALA A 89 -10.94 27.94 3.52
N TRP A 90 -9.94 27.52 4.30
CA TRP A 90 -8.66 28.23 4.41
C TRP A 90 -7.92 28.33 3.07
N HIS A 91 -7.97 27.28 2.24
CA HIS A 91 -7.35 27.27 0.92
C HIS A 91 -7.95 28.37 0.03
N ARG A 92 -9.30 28.47 0.00
CA ARG A 92 -10.09 29.49 -0.71
C ARG A 92 -10.09 30.88 -0.06
N GLY A 93 -9.38 31.07 1.07
CA GLY A 93 -9.30 32.37 1.76
C GLY A 93 -10.46 32.68 2.71
N VAL A 94 -11.36 31.72 2.95
CA VAL A 94 -12.48 31.83 3.91
C VAL A 94 -12.03 31.20 5.24
N LEU A 95 -11.80 32.00 6.28
CA LEU A 95 -11.38 31.49 7.59
C LEU A 95 -12.39 30.45 8.16
N PRO A 96 -11.94 29.48 9.00
CA PRO A 96 -12.81 28.46 9.60
C PRO A 96 -13.98 29.06 10.39
N ALA A 97 -15.12 28.35 10.40
CA ALA A 97 -16.38 28.75 11.03
C ALA A 97 -16.28 29.13 12.53
N SER A 98 -15.19 28.77 13.22
CA SER A 98 -14.91 29.20 14.60
C SER A 98 -14.66 30.71 14.75
N GLN A 99 -14.73 31.51 13.69
CA GLN A 99 -14.43 32.94 13.68
C GLN A 99 -15.45 33.81 12.90
N ARG A 100 -16.73 33.42 12.75
CA ARG A 100 -17.76 34.30 12.15
C ARG A 100 -19.12 34.22 12.88
N PRO A 101 -19.83 35.35 13.07
CA PRO A 101 -21.20 35.36 13.57
C PRO A 101 -22.23 35.19 12.43
N GLY A 102 -23.24 34.35 12.67
CA GLY A 102 -24.59 34.41 12.09
C GLY A 102 -24.81 34.08 10.61
N ALA A 103 -25.58 33.01 10.39
CA ALA A 103 -26.63 32.81 9.36
C ALA A 103 -26.47 31.56 8.46
N GLU A 104 -27.54 30.78 8.47
CA GLU A 104 -27.82 29.51 7.80
C GLU A 104 -28.22 29.68 6.32
N GLY A 105 -28.16 28.57 5.55
CA GLY A 105 -29.12 28.35 4.45
C GLY A 105 -28.60 27.67 3.17
N ALA A 106 -29.11 26.46 2.91
CA ALA A 106 -29.49 25.87 1.60
C ALA A 106 -28.40 25.52 0.54
N LEU A 107 -28.45 24.47 -0.28
CA LEU A 107 -29.33 23.31 -0.54
C LEU A 107 -28.50 22.32 -1.41
N HIS A 108 -28.55 21.01 -1.13
CA HIS A 108 -27.83 19.95 -1.88
C HIS A 108 -28.71 19.34 -2.98
N SER A 109 -28.15 19.12 -4.18
CA SER A 109 -28.84 18.50 -5.32
C SER A 109 -28.50 17.01 -5.47
N ALA A 110 -29.46 16.24 -5.99
CA ALA A 110 -29.42 14.78 -6.06
C ALA A 110 -28.30 14.17 -6.94
N SER A 111 -27.53 14.99 -7.66
CA SER A 111 -26.34 14.57 -8.41
C SER A 111 -25.13 14.26 -7.51
N GLU A 112 -25.07 14.82 -6.30
CA GLU A 112 -23.99 14.53 -5.33
C GLU A 112 -24.09 13.13 -4.72
N ARG A 113 -25.25 12.46 -4.83
CA ARG A 113 -25.44 11.11 -4.26
C ARG A 113 -24.79 10.00 -5.09
N ARG A 114 -24.37 10.24 -6.34
CA ARG A 114 -23.72 9.21 -7.18
C ARG A 114 -22.19 9.26 -7.21
N MET A 115 -21.58 10.36 -6.76
CA MET A 115 -20.13 10.48 -6.55
C MET A 115 -19.73 10.43 -5.06
N GLY A 116 -20.71 10.17 -4.18
CA GLY A 116 -20.53 10.21 -2.72
C GLY A 116 -19.98 8.94 -2.08
N GLU A 117 -19.86 7.82 -2.81
CA GLU A 117 -19.51 6.52 -2.21
C GLU A 117 -18.09 6.00 -2.53
N LEU A 118 -17.32 6.71 -3.34
CA LEU A 118 -15.87 6.49 -3.45
C LEU A 118 -15.18 7.81 -3.11
N ARG A 119 -14.79 7.98 -1.84
CA ARG A 119 -13.88 9.07 -1.46
C ARG A 119 -12.66 8.99 -2.39
N PRO A 120 -12.23 10.09 -3.04
CA PRO A 120 -11.02 10.07 -3.86
C PRO A 120 -9.87 9.54 -3.01
N SER A 121 -9.38 8.36 -3.37
CA SER A 121 -8.19 7.79 -2.79
C SER A 121 -7.02 8.74 -3.08
N ARG A 122 -5.95 8.63 -2.30
CA ARG A 122 -4.73 9.40 -2.58
C ARG A 122 -4.25 9.25 -4.04
N LEU A 123 -4.50 8.09 -4.64
CA LEU A 123 -4.09 7.79 -6.00
C LEU A 123 -4.98 8.52 -7.04
N ASP A 124 -6.26 8.70 -6.75
CA ASP A 124 -7.16 9.54 -7.56
C ASP A 124 -6.65 10.98 -7.61
N ARG A 125 -6.24 11.53 -6.46
CA ARG A 125 -5.71 12.90 -6.34
C ARG A 125 -4.46 13.15 -7.19
N ILE A 126 -3.62 12.13 -7.41
CA ILE A 126 -2.43 12.27 -8.27
C ILE A 126 -2.87 12.45 -9.72
N SER A 127 -3.81 11.65 -10.21
CA SER A 127 -4.35 11.78 -11.56
C SER A 127 -5.11 13.10 -11.76
N GLU A 128 -5.94 13.49 -10.79
CA GLU A 128 -6.67 14.76 -10.80
C GLU A 128 -5.70 15.96 -10.84
N SER A 129 -4.58 15.87 -10.12
CA SER A 129 -3.55 16.92 -10.12
C SER A 129 -2.96 17.15 -11.51
N TRP A 130 -2.69 16.08 -12.25
CA TRP A 130 -2.18 16.19 -13.62
C TRP A 130 -3.22 16.72 -14.60
N ALA A 131 -4.51 16.38 -14.42
CA ALA A 131 -5.57 16.92 -15.26
C ALA A 131 -5.71 18.45 -15.14
N VAL A 132 -5.36 19.03 -13.99
CA VAL A 132 -5.32 20.49 -13.80
C VAL A 132 -4.11 21.11 -14.50
N GLU A 133 -2.92 20.53 -14.31
CA GLU A 133 -1.66 21.09 -14.84
C GLU A 133 -1.46 20.85 -16.34
N ARG A 134 -1.98 19.74 -16.87
CA ARG A 134 -1.86 19.30 -18.27
C ARG A 134 -3.19 18.73 -18.77
N PRO A 135 -4.23 19.57 -18.93
CA PRO A 135 -5.54 19.14 -19.42
C PRO A 135 -5.51 18.58 -20.85
N ASP A 136 -4.42 18.82 -21.59
CA ASP A 136 -4.17 18.30 -22.93
C ASP A 136 -3.75 16.82 -22.96
N ILE A 137 -3.42 16.22 -21.81
CA ILE A 137 -2.99 14.81 -21.70
C ILE A 137 -4.03 14.01 -20.92
N ASP A 138 -4.52 12.93 -21.52
CA ASP A 138 -5.32 11.94 -20.80
C ASP A 138 -4.43 11.03 -19.95
N PHE A 139 -4.33 11.35 -18.66
CA PHE A 139 -3.45 10.67 -17.70
C PHE A 139 -4.14 9.52 -16.94
N TRP A 140 -5.35 9.09 -17.35
CA TRP A 140 -6.12 8.08 -16.63
C TRP A 140 -5.34 6.75 -16.49
N LEU A 141 -4.66 6.33 -17.56
CA LEU A 141 -3.93 5.05 -17.61
C LEU A 141 -2.71 5.07 -16.68
N ALA A 142 -2.03 6.21 -16.53
CA ALA A 142 -0.96 6.35 -15.55
C ALA A 142 -1.51 6.24 -14.11
N GLY A 143 -2.70 6.78 -13.85
CA GLY A 143 -3.44 6.54 -12.61
C GLY A 143 -3.69 5.05 -12.35
N PHE A 144 -4.10 4.31 -13.38
CA PHE A 144 -4.28 2.86 -13.29
C PHE A 144 -2.97 2.15 -12.90
N PHE A 145 -1.84 2.49 -13.54
CA PHE A 145 -0.53 1.93 -13.17
C PHE A 145 -0.08 2.27 -11.75
N LEU A 146 -0.33 3.48 -11.26
CA LEU A 146 -0.06 3.85 -9.86
C LEU A 146 -0.85 2.98 -8.86
N ARG A 147 -2.08 2.56 -9.21
CA ARG A 147 -2.86 1.62 -8.38
C ARG A 147 -2.26 0.23 -8.37
N ILE A 148 -1.70 -0.22 -9.49
CA ILE A 148 -0.98 -1.51 -9.59
C ILE A 148 0.26 -1.48 -8.71
N GLU A 149 1.08 -0.43 -8.83
CA GLU A 149 2.28 -0.27 -8.02
C GLU A 149 1.95 -0.25 -6.53
N TYR A 150 0.91 0.51 -6.14
CA TYR A 150 0.48 0.56 -4.75
C TYR A 150 -0.05 -0.80 -4.25
N ALA A 151 -0.84 -1.51 -5.07
CA ALA A 151 -1.30 -2.85 -4.76
C ALA A 151 -0.13 -3.84 -4.61
N HIS A 152 0.91 -3.70 -5.44
CA HIS A 152 2.13 -4.49 -5.35
C HIS A 152 2.90 -4.20 -4.05
N VAL A 153 3.05 -2.94 -3.65
CA VAL A 153 3.68 -2.60 -2.36
C VAL A 153 2.94 -3.22 -1.18
N LEU A 154 1.60 -3.15 -1.17
CA LEU A 154 0.78 -3.78 -0.13
C LEU A 154 0.90 -5.31 -0.14
N HIS A 155 1.02 -5.90 -1.33
CA HIS A 155 1.27 -7.32 -1.49
C HIS A 155 2.64 -7.74 -0.91
N GLU A 156 3.70 -7.03 -1.28
CA GLU A 156 5.06 -7.26 -0.77
C GLU A 156 5.13 -7.14 0.76
N GLN A 157 4.46 -6.14 1.36
CA GLN A 157 4.39 -6.02 2.82
C GLN A 157 3.71 -7.23 3.47
N ARG A 158 2.61 -7.71 2.89
CA ARG A 158 1.91 -8.91 3.37
C ARG A 158 2.80 -10.15 3.26
N VAL A 159 3.44 -10.37 2.12
CA VAL A 159 4.35 -11.51 1.92
C VAL A 159 5.56 -11.41 2.84
N GLY A 160 6.09 -10.21 3.04
CA GLY A 160 7.18 -9.94 3.99
C GLY A 160 6.85 -10.30 5.43
N ALA A 161 5.62 -10.03 5.88
CA ALA A 161 5.17 -10.46 7.19
C ALA A 161 5.17 -12.00 7.33
N ILE A 162 4.64 -12.70 6.32
CA ILE A 162 4.61 -14.18 6.28
C ILE A 162 6.03 -14.76 6.26
N ALA A 163 6.93 -14.19 5.46
CA ALA A 163 8.32 -14.61 5.39
C ALA A 163 9.02 -14.45 6.74
N LYS A 164 8.82 -13.31 7.40
CA LYS A 164 9.36 -13.02 8.73
C LYS A 164 8.89 -14.03 9.79
N GLU A 165 7.59 -14.35 9.80
CA GLU A 165 7.02 -15.37 10.69
C GLU A 165 7.63 -16.75 10.44
N ALA A 166 7.95 -17.07 9.18
CA ALA A 166 8.62 -18.29 8.77
C ALA A 166 10.14 -18.31 9.01
N GLY A 167 10.73 -17.23 9.54
CA GLY A 167 12.17 -17.13 9.80
C GLY A 167 13.04 -17.00 8.53
N VAL A 168 12.47 -16.55 7.42
CA VAL A 168 13.15 -16.38 6.13
C VAL A 168 12.90 -14.98 5.55
N ASN A 169 13.69 -14.55 4.55
CA ASN A 169 13.32 -13.36 3.78
C ASN A 169 12.34 -13.70 2.62
N VAL A 170 11.73 -12.68 2.03
CA VAL A 170 10.75 -12.84 0.92
C VAL A 170 11.35 -13.63 -0.25
N GLY A 171 12.60 -13.36 -0.60
CA GLY A 171 13.27 -14.04 -1.70
C GLY A 171 13.48 -15.54 -1.44
N GLU A 172 13.82 -15.89 -0.21
CA GLU A 172 13.95 -17.27 0.26
C GLU A 172 12.58 -17.97 0.32
N LEU A 173 11.55 -17.27 0.81
CA LEU A 173 10.18 -17.78 0.80
C LEU A 173 9.72 -18.13 -0.62
N HIS A 174 9.99 -17.26 -1.59
CA HIS A 174 9.68 -17.53 -3.00
C HIS A 174 10.39 -18.77 -3.53
N VAL A 175 11.65 -19.02 -3.15
CA VAL A 175 12.35 -20.27 -3.51
C VAL A 175 11.65 -21.49 -2.92
N LEU A 176 11.28 -21.44 -1.64
CA LEU A 176 10.58 -22.55 -1.00
C LEU A 176 9.23 -22.84 -1.67
N LEU A 177 8.47 -21.79 -2.01
CA LEU A 177 7.19 -21.92 -2.72
C LEU A 177 7.37 -22.45 -4.16
N ALA A 178 8.40 -22.00 -4.88
CA ALA A 178 8.72 -22.47 -6.23
C ALA A 178 9.10 -23.96 -6.24
N LEU A 179 9.93 -24.40 -5.29
CA LEU A 179 10.23 -25.83 -5.12
C LEU A 179 8.97 -26.60 -4.72
N ARG A 180 8.12 -26.03 -3.86
CA ARG A 180 6.91 -26.71 -3.38
C ARG A 180 5.88 -26.94 -4.48
N ARG A 181 5.68 -25.98 -5.39
CA ARG A 181 4.76 -26.09 -6.53
C ARG A 181 5.27 -27.01 -7.64
N ASN A 182 6.58 -27.27 -7.69
CA ASN A 182 7.19 -28.23 -8.63
C ASN A 182 6.88 -29.70 -8.28
N GLY A 183 6.21 -29.95 -7.16
CA GLY A 183 5.91 -31.27 -6.65
C GLY A 183 6.86 -31.64 -5.51
N SER A 184 6.26 -32.17 -4.44
CA SER A 184 6.89 -32.48 -3.16
C SER A 184 8.23 -33.22 -3.23
N ALA A 185 8.38 -34.17 -4.16
CA ALA A 185 9.56 -35.04 -4.28
C ALA A 185 10.53 -34.62 -5.40
N ARG A 186 10.21 -33.60 -6.19
CA ARG A 186 10.99 -33.25 -7.38
C ARG A 186 12.05 -32.21 -7.06
N ALA A 187 13.29 -32.57 -7.35
CA ALA A 187 14.39 -31.62 -7.34
C ALA A 187 14.37 -30.74 -8.61
N MET A 188 14.93 -29.54 -8.53
CA MET A 188 14.97 -28.57 -9.64
C MET A 188 16.38 -28.02 -9.82
N ARG A 189 16.79 -27.79 -11.07
CA ARG A 189 18.05 -27.10 -11.35
C ARG A 189 17.95 -25.64 -10.90
N PRO A 190 19.01 -25.05 -10.31
CA PRO A 190 19.05 -23.62 -9.97
C PRO A 190 18.72 -22.70 -11.17
N THR A 191 19.05 -23.14 -12.38
CA THR A 191 18.75 -22.43 -13.62
C THR A 191 17.26 -22.29 -13.89
N ASP A 192 16.49 -23.33 -13.56
CA ASP A 192 15.04 -23.31 -13.75
C ASP A 192 14.36 -22.53 -12.63
N LEU A 193 14.93 -22.57 -11.41
CA LEU A 193 14.46 -21.75 -10.28
C LEU A 193 14.54 -20.25 -10.57
N PHE A 194 15.68 -19.74 -11.07
CA PHE A 194 15.77 -18.28 -11.31
C PHE A 194 14.84 -17.82 -12.43
N ARG A 195 14.67 -18.63 -13.49
CA ARG A 195 13.72 -18.35 -14.58
C ARG A 195 12.27 -18.29 -14.07
N GLN A 196 11.92 -19.19 -13.15
CA GLN A 196 10.59 -19.23 -12.54
C GLN A 196 10.31 -18.09 -11.54
N LEU A 197 11.36 -17.50 -10.97
CA LEU A 197 11.27 -16.49 -9.92
C LEU A 197 11.50 -15.07 -10.44
N LEU A 198 11.77 -14.90 -11.74
CA LEU A 198 12.07 -13.62 -12.38
C LEU A 198 13.20 -12.86 -11.66
N ILE A 199 14.22 -13.58 -11.19
CA ILE A 199 15.41 -13.03 -10.52
C ILE A 199 16.69 -13.37 -11.29
N THR A 200 17.79 -12.67 -10.98
CA THR A 200 19.10 -12.95 -11.57
C THR A 200 19.73 -14.24 -11.02
N SER A 201 20.66 -14.83 -11.79
CA SER A 201 21.39 -16.04 -11.40
C SER A 201 22.25 -15.86 -10.15
N GLY A 202 22.85 -14.68 -9.95
CA GLY A 202 23.62 -14.37 -8.73
C GLY A 202 22.73 -14.30 -7.47
N ALA A 203 21.50 -13.80 -7.61
CA ALA A 203 20.55 -13.73 -6.51
C ALA A 203 20.06 -15.11 -6.05
N ILE A 204 19.93 -16.09 -6.96
CA ILE A 204 19.49 -17.44 -6.59
C ILE A 204 20.54 -18.19 -5.76
N THR A 205 21.83 -18.14 -6.14
CA THR A 205 22.89 -18.87 -5.43
C THR A 205 22.96 -18.50 -3.95
N LYS A 206 22.97 -17.20 -3.65
CA LYS A 206 22.99 -16.69 -2.26
C LYS A 206 21.78 -17.14 -1.44
N ARG A 207 20.60 -17.20 -2.06
CA ARG A 207 19.37 -17.67 -1.39
C ARG A 207 19.45 -19.17 -1.11
N LEU A 208 19.94 -19.95 -2.07
CA LEU A 208 20.12 -21.39 -1.91
C LEU A 208 21.12 -21.72 -0.80
N ASP A 209 22.25 -21.01 -0.71
CA ASP A 209 23.24 -21.27 0.34
C ASP A 209 22.68 -21.00 1.74
N ARG A 210 21.92 -19.91 1.90
CA ARG A 210 21.24 -19.59 3.16
C ARG A 210 20.18 -20.62 3.53
N LEU A 211 19.34 -21.02 2.58
CA LEU A 211 18.31 -22.03 2.80
C LEU A 211 18.91 -23.40 3.13
N LYS A 212 20.04 -23.76 2.51
CA LYS A 212 20.79 -24.98 2.82
C LYS A 212 21.37 -24.90 4.24
N GLY A 213 22.01 -23.78 4.58
CA GLY A 213 22.53 -23.53 5.93
C GLY A 213 21.46 -23.56 7.02
N ALA A 214 20.23 -23.15 6.69
CA ALA A 214 19.06 -23.24 7.56
C ALA A 214 18.39 -24.63 7.57
N GLY A 215 18.91 -25.61 6.82
CA GLY A 215 18.35 -26.96 6.74
C GLY A 215 16.98 -27.06 6.05
N LEU A 216 16.60 -26.05 5.25
CA LEU A 216 15.30 -25.98 4.59
C LEU A 216 15.32 -26.58 3.18
N ILE A 217 16.50 -26.67 2.57
CA ILE A 217 16.71 -27.36 1.30
C ILE A 217 17.94 -28.26 1.39
N GLU A 218 18.05 -29.17 0.43
CA GLU A 218 19.26 -29.94 0.17
C GLU A 218 19.65 -29.82 -1.31
N ARG A 219 20.96 -29.91 -1.55
CA ARG A 219 21.54 -29.97 -2.89
C ARG A 219 21.94 -31.42 -3.16
N VAL A 220 21.52 -31.96 -4.29
CA VAL A 220 21.79 -33.34 -4.71
C VAL A 220 22.43 -33.32 -6.10
N ALA A 221 23.32 -34.27 -6.39
CA ALA A 221 23.87 -34.42 -7.73
C ALA A 221 22.76 -34.84 -8.71
N ALA A 222 22.78 -34.32 -9.92
CA ALA A 222 21.89 -34.80 -10.97
C ALA A 222 22.36 -36.18 -11.48
N GLU A 223 21.40 -37.07 -11.76
CA GLU A 223 21.69 -38.43 -12.26
C GLU A 223 22.26 -38.41 -13.67
N ASP A 224 21.85 -37.44 -14.48
CA ASP A 224 22.24 -37.25 -15.89
C ASP A 224 23.56 -36.49 -16.06
N ASP A 225 23.95 -35.68 -15.08
CA ASP A 225 25.21 -34.93 -15.07
C ASP A 225 25.69 -34.66 -13.64
N ARG A 226 26.75 -35.36 -13.21
CA ARG A 226 27.33 -35.19 -11.87
C ARG A 226 27.97 -33.82 -11.64
N ARG A 227 28.20 -33.01 -12.69
CA ARG A 227 28.65 -31.61 -12.56
C ARG A 227 27.47 -30.66 -12.32
N SER A 228 26.24 -31.13 -12.52
CA SER A 228 25.03 -30.39 -12.25
C SER A 228 24.47 -30.69 -10.86
N GLU A 229 24.04 -29.64 -10.15
CA GLU A 229 23.32 -29.77 -8.89
C GLU A 229 21.82 -29.53 -9.09
N LEU A 230 21.03 -30.33 -8.38
CA LEU A 230 19.60 -30.13 -8.20
C LEU A 230 19.32 -29.70 -6.76
N VAL A 231 18.24 -28.97 -6.58
CA VAL A 231 17.77 -28.49 -5.28
C VAL A 231 16.40 -29.07 -4.98
N ARG A 232 16.19 -29.57 -3.77
CA ARG A 232 14.86 -29.98 -3.28
C ARG A 232 14.62 -29.53 -1.85
N LEU A 233 13.34 -29.48 -1.45
CA LEU A 233 12.93 -29.17 -0.09
C LEU A 233 13.29 -30.32 0.85
N THR A 234 13.78 -29.99 2.04
CA THR A 234 13.75 -30.92 3.17
C THR A 234 12.33 -31.01 3.74
N ALA A 235 12.10 -31.94 4.68
CA ALA A 235 10.85 -31.99 5.42
C ALA A 235 10.57 -30.68 6.19
N ALA A 236 11.60 -30.01 6.71
CA ALA A 236 11.47 -28.72 7.38
C ALA A 236 11.08 -27.61 6.40
N GLY A 237 11.78 -27.48 5.27
CA GLY A 237 11.44 -26.49 4.25
C GLY A 237 10.05 -26.69 3.66
N ARG A 238 9.61 -27.95 3.52
CA ARG A 238 8.25 -28.26 3.11
C ARG A 238 7.20 -27.75 4.10
N ARG A 239 7.37 -28.04 5.40
CA ARG A 239 6.43 -27.56 6.43
C ARG A 239 6.29 -26.04 6.40
N ILE A 240 7.40 -25.33 6.22
CA ILE A 240 7.38 -23.87 6.08
C ILE A 240 6.62 -23.45 4.81
N ALA A 241 6.91 -24.07 3.66
CA ALA A 241 6.23 -23.74 2.41
C ALA A 241 4.72 -23.99 2.48
N ASP A 242 4.30 -25.12 3.07
CA ASP A 242 2.89 -25.49 3.24
C ASP A 242 2.16 -24.52 4.18
N ALA A 243 2.77 -24.16 5.30
CA ALA A 243 2.22 -23.17 6.23
C ALA A 243 2.08 -21.79 5.56
N ALA A 244 3.12 -21.37 4.83
CA ALA A 244 3.13 -20.08 4.13
C ALA A 244 2.07 -20.00 3.04
N ILE A 245 1.96 -20.99 2.16
CA ILE A 245 0.96 -20.96 1.07
C ILE A 245 -0.47 -21.02 1.62
N THR A 246 -0.69 -21.77 2.71
CA THR A 246 -1.97 -21.79 3.42
C THR A 246 -2.33 -20.40 3.96
N ARG A 247 -1.36 -19.71 4.59
CA ARG A 247 -1.55 -18.35 5.11
C ARG A 247 -1.79 -17.33 4.01
N ILE A 248 -1.06 -17.43 2.90
CA ILE A 248 -1.26 -16.59 1.71
C ILE A 248 -2.70 -16.74 1.21
N GLY A 249 -3.14 -17.98 0.96
CA GLY A 249 -4.50 -18.28 0.49
C GLY A 249 -5.58 -17.75 1.44
N ALA A 250 -5.45 -18.02 2.75
CA ALA A 250 -6.40 -17.54 3.75
C ALA A 250 -6.46 -16.00 3.82
N THR A 251 -5.33 -15.32 3.66
CA THR A 251 -5.30 -13.84 3.70
C THR A 251 -5.91 -13.24 2.43
N LEU A 252 -5.64 -13.83 1.26
CA LEU A 252 -6.24 -13.42 0.00
C LEU A 252 -7.77 -13.60 0.02
N ALA A 253 -8.26 -14.74 0.51
CA ALA A 253 -9.69 -15.01 0.64
C ALA A 253 -10.40 -13.97 1.53
N LYS A 254 -9.77 -13.56 2.64
CA LYS A 254 -10.30 -12.49 3.51
C LYS A 254 -10.38 -11.14 2.81
N ILE A 255 -9.41 -10.81 1.96
CA ILE A 255 -9.40 -9.55 1.21
C ILE A 255 -10.58 -9.52 0.23
N VAL A 256 -10.76 -10.59 -0.54
CA VAL A 256 -11.88 -10.71 -1.49
C VAL A 256 -13.22 -10.61 -0.76
N ALA A 257 -13.38 -11.36 0.33
CA ALA A 257 -14.62 -11.33 1.12
C ALA A 257 -14.91 -9.93 1.71
N ALA A 258 -13.88 -9.21 2.16
CA ALA A 258 -14.04 -7.88 2.77
C ALA A 258 -14.22 -6.76 1.73
N SER A 259 -13.75 -6.94 0.49
CA SER A 259 -13.85 -5.92 -0.55
C SER A 259 -15.19 -5.95 -1.30
N GLY A 260 -15.95 -7.04 -1.20
CA GLY A 260 -17.21 -7.21 -1.93
C GLY A 260 -17.03 -7.40 -3.44
N VAL A 261 -15.80 -7.64 -3.90
CA VAL A 261 -15.50 -7.87 -5.33
C VAL A 261 -15.90 -9.30 -5.69
N SER A 262 -16.62 -9.45 -6.79
CA SER A 262 -16.98 -10.75 -7.36
C SER A 262 -15.79 -11.41 -8.05
N ARG A 263 -15.91 -12.71 -8.28
CA ARG A 263 -14.91 -13.48 -9.03
C ARG A 263 -14.87 -13.03 -10.49
N GLU A 264 -16.04 -12.77 -11.05
CA GLU A 264 -16.25 -12.35 -12.43
C GLU A 264 -15.57 -10.99 -12.70
N GLU A 265 -15.67 -10.03 -11.77
CA GLU A 265 -14.96 -8.76 -11.85
C GLU A 265 -13.44 -8.94 -11.87
N LEU A 266 -12.90 -9.81 -11.00
CA LEU A 266 -11.47 -10.10 -10.96
C LEU A 266 -10.98 -10.83 -12.22
N GLU A 267 -11.76 -11.76 -12.75
CA GLU A 267 -11.45 -12.46 -14.01
C GLU A 267 -11.47 -11.50 -15.21
N SER A 268 -12.39 -10.52 -15.22
CA SER A 268 -12.39 -9.45 -16.21
C SER A 268 -11.14 -8.56 -16.12
N VAL A 269 -10.71 -8.20 -14.91
CA VAL A 269 -9.47 -7.45 -14.68
C VAL A 269 -8.24 -8.26 -15.14
N ASP A 270 -8.17 -9.55 -14.83
CA ASP A 270 -7.08 -10.44 -15.30
C ASP A 270 -7.04 -10.52 -16.83
N ALA A 271 -8.21 -10.63 -17.48
CA ALA A 271 -8.29 -10.63 -18.94
C ALA A 271 -7.76 -9.31 -19.55
N CYS A 272 -8.06 -8.17 -18.93
CA CYS A 272 -7.50 -6.87 -19.32
C CYS A 272 -5.98 -6.83 -19.15
N PHE A 273 -5.45 -7.33 -18.02
CA PHE A 273 -4.00 -7.41 -17.80
C PHE A 273 -3.29 -8.23 -18.86
N ARG A 274 -3.81 -9.40 -19.21
CA ARG A 274 -3.22 -10.25 -20.26
C ARG A 274 -3.16 -9.53 -21.61
N LYS A 275 -4.20 -8.78 -21.97
CA LYS A 275 -4.23 -7.98 -23.21
C LYS A 275 -3.20 -6.86 -23.18
N LEU A 276 -3.09 -6.12 -22.07
CA LEU A 276 -2.13 -5.03 -21.91
C LEU A 276 -0.69 -5.55 -21.98
N ILE A 277 -0.36 -6.59 -21.20
CA ILE A 277 0.98 -7.19 -21.15
C ILE A 277 1.39 -7.74 -22.51
N ALA A 278 0.47 -8.32 -23.28
CA ALA A 278 0.76 -8.83 -24.63
C ALA A 278 1.09 -7.73 -25.67
N LYS A 279 0.89 -6.45 -25.32
CA LYS A 279 1.14 -5.29 -26.19
C LYS A 279 2.27 -4.38 -25.70
N MET A 280 2.83 -4.67 -24.52
CA MET A 280 4.02 -4.00 -23.96
C MET A 280 5.28 -4.77 -24.35
#